data_AF-A4BZL4-F1
#
_entry.id   AF-A4BZL4-F1
#
_cell.length_a   1.000
_cell.length_b   1.000
_cell.length_c   1.000
_cell.angle_alpha   90.00
_cell.angle_beta   90.00
_cell.angle_gamma   90.00
#
_symmetry.space_group_name_H-M   'P 1'
#
loop_
_entity.id
_entity.type
_entity.pdbx_description
1 polymer ?
#
loop_
_entity_poly.entity_id
_entity_poly.type
_entity_poly.pdbx_seq_one_letter_code
_entity_poly.pdbx_strand_id
1 'polypeptide(L)'
;MKNLLIYYVTIILPLGILNWLSKTDLVHSTLFVLLLFFYALIFRTYVDGKRLANKNIIQKQDIWKMIIPGKRFKYFRELYL
;
A
#
# COMPACT_ATOMS: atom_id res chain seq x y z
N MET A 1 2.57 9.36 -8.09
CA MET A 1 2.86 8.25 -9.03
C MET A 1 1.83 8.32 -10.14
N LYS A 2 2.18 8.93 -11.27
CA LYS A 2 1.30 8.97 -12.43
C LYS A 2 1.42 7.69 -13.25
N ASN A 3 2.59 7.06 -13.24
CA ASN A 3 2.85 5.80 -13.92
C ASN A 3 2.25 4.61 -13.14
N LEU A 4 1.43 3.82 -13.84
CA LEU A 4 0.78 2.63 -13.34
C LEU A 4 1.77 1.51 -12.95
N LEU A 5 2.84 1.32 -13.74
CA LEU A 5 3.85 0.30 -13.48
C LEU A 5 4.57 0.53 -12.16
N ILE A 6 5.01 1.77 -11.91
CA ILE A 6 5.71 2.15 -10.67
C ILE A 6 4.83 1.86 -9.46
N TYR A 7 3.54 2.13 -9.56
CA TYR A 7 2.60 1.82 -8.49
C TYR A 7 2.47 0.32 -8.23
N TYR A 8 2.31 -0.50 -9.28
CA TYR A 8 2.25 -1.97 -9.11
C TYR A 8 3.53 -2.53 -8.49
N VAL A 9 4.70 -2.08 -8.96
CA VAL A 9 5.98 -2.46 -8.36
C VAL A 9 6.04 -2.06 -6.89
N THR A 10 5.63 -0.84 -6.56
CA THR A 10 5.66 -0.32 -5.17
C THR A 10 4.80 -1.15 -4.21
N ILE A 11 3.69 -1.74 -4.67
CA ILE A 11 2.77 -2.49 -3.81
C ILE A 11 3.13 -3.99 -3.77
N ILE A 12 3.67 -4.54 -4.86
CA ILE A 12 4.05 -5.95 -4.93
C ILE A 12 5.41 -6.20 -4.27
N LEU A 13 6.37 -5.28 -4.43
CA LEU A 13 7.74 -5.46 -3.96
C LEU A 13 7.84 -5.71 -2.44
N PRO A 14 7.14 -4.95 -1.56
CA PRO A 14 7.14 -5.24 -0.13
C PRO A 14 6.57 -6.63 0.21
N LEU A 15 5.55 -7.10 -0.51
CA LEU A 15 5.00 -8.45 -0.33
C LEU A 15 5.99 -9.53 -0.76
N GLY A 16 6.68 -9.31 -1.89
CA GLY A 16 7.75 -10.21 -2.34
C GLY A 16 8.89 -10.31 -1.33
N ILE A 17 9.31 -9.17 -0.76
CA ILE A 17 10.34 -9.11 0.29
C ILE A 17 9.86 -9.84 1.55
N LEU A 18 8.62 -9.62 1.99
CA LEU A 18 8.07 -10.32 3.15
C LEU A 18 8.04 -11.84 2.94
N ASN A 19 7.60 -12.29 1.77
CA ASN A 19 7.57 -13.72 1.42
C ASN A 19 8.98 -14.34 1.26
N TRP A 20 9.98 -13.54 0.90
CA TRP A 20 11.36 -14.00 0.88
C TRP A 20 11.92 -14.10 2.31
N LEU A 21 11.69 -13.08 3.14
CA LEU A 21 12.10 -13.04 4.54
C LEU A 21 11.48 -14.17 5.36
N SER A 22 10.24 -14.58 5.07
CA SER A 22 9.60 -15.71 5.76
C SER A 22 10.27 -17.06 5.52
N LYS A 23 11.16 -17.17 4.53
CA LYS A 23 11.96 -18.37 4.24
C LYS A 23 13.37 -18.31 4.85
N THR A 24 13.68 -17.23 5.55
CA THR A 24 14.98 -17.01 6.20
C THR A 24 14.80 -16.98 7.71
N ASP A 25 15.81 -17.39 8.47
CA ASP A 25 15.80 -17.30 9.94
C ASP A 25 16.01 -15.86 10.46
N LEU A 26 15.98 -14.86 9.57
CA LEU A 26 16.20 -13.45 9.90
C LEU A 26 14.99 -12.79 10.59
N VAL A 27 13.79 -13.35 10.44
CA VAL A 27 12.53 -12.73 10.91
C VAL A 27 11.70 -13.74 11.70
N HIS A 28 11.49 -13.46 12.99
CA HIS A 28 10.56 -14.24 13.81
C HIS A 28 9.10 -13.96 13.45
N SER A 29 8.22 -14.94 13.70
CA SER A 29 6.80 -14.90 13.31
C SER A 29 6.07 -13.64 13.78
N THR A 30 6.34 -13.16 15.00
CA THR A 30 5.73 -11.93 15.54
C THR A 30 6.11 -10.70 14.73
N LEU A 31 7.38 -10.57 14.34
CA LEU A 31 7.87 -9.46 13.52
C LEU A 31 7.29 -9.53 12.11
N PHE A 32 7.19 -10.72 11.52
CA PHE A 32 6.55 -10.93 10.22
C PHE A 32 5.09 -10.43 10.22
N VAL A 33 4.31 -10.84 11.22
CA VAL A 33 2.90 -10.42 11.35
C VAL A 33 2.80 -8.91 11.54
N LEU A 34 3.65 -8.31 12.37
CA LEU A 34 3.68 -6.85 12.58
C LEU A 34 4.00 -6.11 11.28
N LEU A 35 5.00 -6.56 10.52
CA LEU A 35 5.35 -5.98 9.22
C LEU A 35 4.24 -6.15 8.19
N LEU A 36 3.54 -7.28 8.20
CA LEU A 36 2.40 -7.53 7.32
C LEU A 36 1.25 -6.56 7.62
N PHE A 37 0.91 -6.35 8.90
CA PHE A 37 -0.10 -5.36 9.29
C PHE A 37 0.34 -3.93 8.98
N PHE A 38 1.60 -3.59 9.24
CA PHE A 38 2.16 -2.28 8.87
C PHE A 38 2.05 -2.04 7.37
N TYR A 39 2.39 -3.05 6.56
CA TYR A 39 2.24 -3.00 5.11
C TYR A 39 0.76 -2.79 4.71
N ALA A 40 -0.15 -3.60 5.25
CA ALA A 40 -1.55 -3.61 4.84
C ALA A 40 -2.31 -2.34 5.26
N LEU A 41 -2.03 -1.82 6.47
CA LEU A 41 -2.80 -0.72 7.06
C LEU A 41 -2.16 0.65 6.83
N ILE A 42 -0.84 0.76 7.00
CA ILE A 42 -0.14 2.04 6.96
C ILE A 42 0.41 2.29 5.56
N PHE A 43 1.29 1.39 5.10
CA PHE A 43 1.97 1.57 3.82
C PHE A 43 0.97 1.57 2.65
N ARG A 44 0.06 0.61 2.58
CA ARG A 44 -0.94 0.51 1.49
C ARG A 44 -1.83 1.76 1.43
N THR A 45 -2.32 2.21 2.58
CA THR A 45 -3.14 3.43 2.70
C THR A 45 -2.40 4.66 2.20
N TYR A 46 -1.16 4.85 2.65
CA TYR A 46 -0.36 6.00 2.22
C TYR A 46 -0.04 5.96 0.73
N VAL A 47 0.37 4.81 0.19
CA VAL A 47 0.72 4.65 -1.23
C VAL A 47 -0.49 4.90 -2.13
N ASP A 48 -1.66 4.38 -1.76
CA ASP A 48 -2.92 4.59 -2.48
C ASP A 48 -3.35 6.05 -2.43
N GLY A 49 -3.41 6.64 -1.23
CA GLY A 49 -3.79 8.04 -1.09
C GLY A 49 -2.79 8.97 -1.79
N LYS A 50 -1.48 8.70 -1.70
CA LYS A 50 -0.45 9.47 -2.41
C LYS A 50 -0.62 9.37 -3.93
N ARG A 51 -1.01 8.21 -4.48
CA ARG A 51 -1.35 8.09 -5.91
C ARG A 51 -2.52 9.00 -6.28
N LEU A 52 -3.62 8.91 -5.53
CA LEU A 52 -4.83 9.70 -5.77
C LEU A 52 -4.58 11.20 -5.63
N ALA A 53 -3.80 11.62 -4.63
CA ALA A 53 -3.41 13.00 -4.44
C ALA A 53 -2.54 13.51 -5.59
N ASN A 54 -1.62 12.69 -6.11
CA ASN A 54 -0.81 13.04 -7.30
C ASN A 54 -1.63 13.09 -8.60
N LYS A 55 -2.77 12.42 -8.64
CA LYS A 55 -3.77 12.52 -9.71
C LYS A 55 -4.78 13.66 -9.48
N ASN A 56 -4.61 14.47 -8.42
CA ASN A 56 -5.52 15.55 -8.00
C ASN A 56 -6.97 15.09 -7.69
N ILE A 57 -7.17 13.81 -7.35
CA ILE A 57 -8.51 13.27 -7.03
C ILE A 57 -8.90 13.53 -5.57
N ILE A 58 -7.91 13.53 -4.68
CA ILE A 58 -8.07 13.84 -3.25
C ILE A 58 -7.03 14.87 -2.82
N GLN A 59 -7.26 15.56 -1.71
CA GLN A 59 -6.25 16.42 -1.12
C GLN A 59 -5.24 15.59 -0.31
N LYS A 60 -4.00 16.08 -0.17
CA LYS A 60 -2.94 15.37 0.58
C LYS A 60 -3.33 15.08 2.03
N GLN A 61 -4.11 15.96 2.65
CA GLN A 61 -4.65 15.80 4.00
C GLN A 61 -5.67 14.66 4.13
N ASP A 62 -6.29 14.24 3.02
CA ASP A 62 -7.28 13.17 3.01
C ASP A 62 -6.66 11.78 2.80
N ILE A 63 -5.33 11.67 2.64
CA ILE A 63 -4.64 10.39 2.41
C ILE A 63 -4.97 9.39 3.51
N TRP A 64 -4.92 9.80 4.77
CA TRP A 64 -5.19 8.90 5.91
C TRP A 64 -6.66 8.51 6.03
N LYS A 65 -7.59 9.26 5.42
CA LYS A 65 -9.01 8.87 5.34
C LYS A 65 -9.23 7.65 4.45
N MET A 66 -8.22 7.25 3.65
CA MET A 66 -8.26 6.03 2.83
C MET A 66 -8.18 4.74 3.64
N ILE A 67 -7.82 4.80 4.92
CA ILE A 67 -7.79 3.63 5.80
C ILE A 67 -9.20 3.09 6.06
N ILE A 68 -10.23 3.94 5.90
CA ILE A 68 -11.62 3.58 6.13
C ILE A 68 -12.02 2.50 5.11
N PRO A 69 -12.48 1.33 5.58
CA PRO A 69 -12.96 0.26 4.70
C PRO A 69 -14.01 0.80 3.70
N GLY A 70 -13.98 0.33 2.46
CA GLY A 70 -14.90 0.80 1.42
C GLY A 70 -14.40 2.00 0.60
N LYS A 71 -13.68 2.97 1.20
CA LYS A 71 -13.19 4.17 0.47
C LYS A 71 -12.27 3.81 -0.70
N ARG A 72 -11.47 2.77 -0.54
CA ARG A 72 -10.54 2.31 -1.58
C ARG A 72 -11.27 1.76 -2.82
N PHE A 73 -12.46 1.18 -2.66
CA PHE A 73 -13.28 0.71 -3.78
C PHE A 73 -13.87 1.86 -4.59
N LYS A 74 -14.20 2.98 -3.93
CA LYS A 74 -14.67 4.19 -4.62
C LYS A 74 -13.66 4.68 -5.67
N TYR A 75 -12.37 4.49 -5.42
CA TYR A 75 -11.28 4.96 -6.29
C TYR A 75 -10.57 3.82 -7.02
N PHE A 76 -11.21 2.67 -7.18
CA PHE A 76 -10.60 1.49 -7.77
C PHE A 76 -10.05 1.79 -9.19
N ARG A 77 -10.88 2.43 -10.03
CA ARG A 77 -10.49 2.76 -11.40
C ARG A 77 -9.27 3.67 -11.42
N GLU A 78 -9.17 4.64 -10.54
CA GLU A 78 -8.09 5.61 -10.53
C GLU A 78 -6.79 5.07 -9.92
N LEU A 79 -6.90 4.06 -9.05
CA LEU A 79 -5.78 3.33 -8.49
C LEU A 79 -5.20 2.30 -9.45
N TYR A 80 -6.04 1.59 -10.20
CA TYR A 80 -5.61 0.42 -11.00
C TYR A 80 -5.69 0.62 -12.53
N LEU A 81 -6.27 1.72 -12.99
CA LEU A 81 -6.25 2.17 -14.39
C LEU A 81 -5.57 3.56 -14.48
#